data_AF-A0A409WII5-F1
#
_entry.id   AF-A0A409WII5-F1
#
_cell.length_a   1.000
_cell.length_b   1.000
_cell.length_c   1.000
_cell.angle_alpha   90.00
_cell.angle_beta   90.00
_cell.angle_gamma   90.00
#
_symmetry.space_group_name_H-M   'P 1'
#
loop_
_entity.id
_entity.type
_entity.pdbx_description
1 polymer ?
#
loop_
_entity_poly.entity_id
_entity_poly.type
_entity_poly.pdbx_seq_one_letter_code
_entity_poly.pdbx_strand_id
1 'polypeptide(L)'
;MVPKLEVRPPPLPSKYRGHRQVYGFHVDEQKMTEYAAANFPKILPKGFWMTLMWFAQHLRFEAQYSYVRLESATADDVVIPPGAKILVGPTGKLQFPIIVVSAWERRIWNVRPTLEQLEIMQEITGMEPDWYIDVNSPRVTYDG
;
A
#
# COMPACT_ATOMS: atom_id res chain seq x y z
N MET A 1 -9.19 19.75 16.68
CA MET A 1 -9.35 18.49 15.91
C MET A 1 -8.05 18.26 15.16
N VAL A 2 -7.47 17.07 15.24
CA VAL A 2 -6.25 16.74 14.47
C VAL A 2 -6.66 16.56 12.99
N PRO A 3 -5.99 17.22 12.03
CA PRO A 3 -6.35 17.10 10.62
C PRO A 3 -6.12 15.68 10.12
N LYS A 4 -7.05 15.20 9.28
CA LYS A 4 -7.01 13.86 8.68
C LYS A 4 -6.77 13.94 7.19
N LEU A 5 -6.37 12.83 6.57
CA LEU A 5 -6.30 12.68 5.12
C LEU A 5 -7.61 13.16 4.46
N GLU A 6 -7.54 14.06 3.47
CA GLU A 6 -8.73 14.52 2.73
C GLU A 6 -8.65 14.26 1.23
N VAL A 7 -7.49 13.81 0.74
CA VAL A 7 -7.26 13.52 -0.68
C VAL A 7 -8.22 12.42 -1.12
N ARG A 8 -9.08 12.71 -2.10
CA ARG A 8 -10.03 11.75 -2.66
C ARG A 8 -9.41 11.00 -3.84
N PRO A 9 -9.84 9.77 -4.14
CA PRO A 9 -9.33 9.06 -5.30
C PRO A 9 -9.72 9.75 -6.61
N PRO A 10 -8.90 9.59 -7.67
CA PRO A 10 -9.30 9.96 -9.01
C PRO A 10 -10.46 9.05 -9.49
N PRO A 11 -11.24 9.46 -10.50
CA PRO A 11 -12.27 8.61 -11.09
C PRO A 11 -11.71 7.26 -11.53
N LEU A 12 -12.39 6.18 -11.16
CA LEU A 12 -11.98 4.83 -11.53
C LEU A 12 -12.26 4.58 -13.03
N PRO A 13 -11.27 4.14 -13.83
CA PRO A 13 -11.50 3.80 -15.23
C PRO A 13 -12.57 2.71 -15.37
N SER A 14 -13.38 2.80 -16.42
CA SER A 14 -14.54 1.92 -16.63
C SER A 14 -14.20 0.43 -16.61
N LYS A 15 -13.03 0.04 -17.10
CA LYS A 15 -12.54 -1.35 -17.11
C LYS A 15 -12.26 -1.92 -15.72
N TYR A 16 -12.06 -1.08 -14.72
CA TYR A 16 -11.91 -1.48 -13.32
C TYR A 16 -13.20 -1.32 -12.54
N ARG A 17 -14.36 -1.20 -13.20
CA ARG A 17 -15.65 -1.15 -12.49
C ARG A 17 -15.78 -2.32 -11.53
N GLY A 18 -16.07 -2.02 -10.27
CA GLY A 18 -16.18 -3.01 -9.20
C GLY A 18 -14.90 -3.19 -8.39
N HIS A 19 -13.76 -2.68 -8.85
CA HIS A 19 -12.52 -2.62 -8.07
C HIS A 19 -12.56 -1.57 -6.97
N ARG A 20 -11.74 -1.81 -5.93
CA ARG A 20 -11.50 -0.86 -4.84
C ARG A 20 -10.32 0.04 -5.19
N GLN A 21 -10.42 1.29 -4.77
CA GLN A 21 -9.27 2.19 -4.72
C GLN A 21 -8.75 2.27 -3.29
N VAL A 22 -7.46 2.06 -3.14
CA VAL A 22 -6.73 2.04 -1.88
C VAL A 22 -5.66 3.12 -1.90
N TYR A 23 -5.39 3.73 -0.76
CA TYR A 23 -4.42 4.81 -0.60
C TYR A 23 -3.26 4.33 0.26
N GLY A 24 -2.04 4.64 -0.14
CA GLY A 24 -0.86 4.21 0.59
C GLY A 24 0.42 4.37 -0.19
N PHE A 25 1.39 3.50 0.06
CA PHE A 25 2.73 3.58 -0.51
C PHE A 25 3.02 2.33 -1.34
N HIS A 26 3.54 2.49 -2.56
CA HIS A 26 4.14 1.36 -3.27
C HIS A 26 5.38 0.89 -2.53
N VAL A 27 5.74 -0.39 -2.68
CA VAL A 27 6.97 -0.91 -2.10
C VAL A 27 8.12 -0.67 -3.07
N ASP A 28 9.01 0.24 -2.70
CA ASP A 28 10.35 0.37 -3.26
C ASP A 28 11.32 -0.48 -2.43
N GLU A 29 11.80 -1.60 -3.00
CA GLU A 29 12.68 -2.54 -2.33
C GLU A 29 14.03 -1.89 -1.97
N GLN A 30 14.52 -0.96 -2.78
CA GLN A 30 15.78 -0.27 -2.52
C GLN A 30 15.63 0.63 -1.30
N LYS A 31 14.64 1.53 -1.28
CA LYS A 31 14.41 2.43 -0.14
C LYS A 31 14.12 1.69 1.17
N MET A 32 13.30 0.63 1.09
CA MET A 32 13.03 -0.23 2.24
C MET A 32 14.31 -0.89 2.76
N THR A 33 15.18 -1.35 1.87
CA THR A 33 16.46 -1.97 2.23
C THR A 33 17.43 -0.94 2.82
N GLU A 34 17.53 0.25 2.25
CA GLU A 34 18.34 1.35 2.77
C GLU A 34 17.92 1.74 4.19
N TYR A 35 16.61 1.93 4.41
CA TYR A 35 16.07 2.22 5.74
C TYR A 35 16.34 1.08 6.73
N ALA A 36 16.09 -0.17 6.32
CA ALA A 36 16.32 -1.33 7.17
C ALA A 36 17.82 -1.55 7.46
N ALA A 37 18.72 -1.26 6.53
CA ALA A 37 20.17 -1.34 6.74
C ALA A 37 20.64 -0.33 7.79
N ALA A 38 20.13 0.91 7.74
CA ALA A 38 20.51 1.96 8.65
C ALA A 38 19.99 1.74 10.08
N ASN A 39 18.78 1.20 10.22
CA ASN A 39 18.08 1.16 11.51
C ASN A 39 17.97 -0.25 12.10
N PHE A 40 17.82 -1.28 11.26
CA PHE A 40 17.51 -2.67 11.68
C PHE A 40 18.20 -3.74 10.82
N PRO A 41 19.55 -3.71 10.67
CA PRO A 41 20.25 -4.54 9.68
C PRO A 41 20.04 -6.06 9.86
N LYS A 42 19.63 -6.51 11.05
CA LYS A 42 19.34 -7.91 11.35
C LYS A 42 18.13 -8.48 10.59
N ILE A 43 17.24 -7.64 10.04
CA ILE A 43 16.07 -8.11 9.28
C ILE A 43 16.44 -8.49 7.84
N LEU A 44 17.46 -7.87 7.25
CA LEU A 44 17.81 -8.04 5.84
C LEU A 44 18.08 -9.49 5.43
N PRO A 45 18.81 -10.31 6.22
CA PRO A 45 19.06 -11.71 5.87
C PRO A 45 17.80 -12.60 5.87
N LYS A 46 16.65 -12.10 6.34
CA LYS A 46 15.38 -12.84 6.33
C LYS A 46 14.67 -12.81 4.97
N GLY A 47 15.18 -12.03 4.03
CA GLY A 47 14.66 -11.92 2.66
C GLY A 47 13.47 -10.97 2.53
N PHE A 48 13.15 -10.63 1.28
CA PHE A 48 12.21 -9.57 0.92
C PHE A 48 10.86 -9.62 1.65
N TRP A 49 10.17 -10.77 1.64
CA TRP A 49 8.84 -10.87 2.24
C TRP A 49 8.83 -10.70 3.75
N MET A 50 9.83 -11.25 4.44
CA MET A 50 9.95 -11.06 5.90
C MET A 50 10.29 -9.61 6.23
N THR A 51 11.19 -8.99 5.47
CA THR A 51 11.51 -7.55 5.59
C THR A 51 10.28 -6.71 5.36
N LEU A 52 9.48 -6.99 4.33
CA LEU A 52 8.26 -6.25 4.03
C LEU A 52 7.20 -6.38 5.12
N MET A 53 6.97 -7.59 5.65
CA MET A 53 6.05 -7.79 6.77
C MET A 53 6.50 -7.05 8.02
N TRP A 54 7.79 -7.11 8.36
CA TRP A 54 8.36 -6.36 9.46
C TRP A 54 8.21 -4.85 9.24
N PHE A 55 8.51 -4.36 8.03
CA PHE A 55 8.43 -2.94 7.68
C PHE A 55 7.02 -2.40 7.84
N ALA A 56 6.00 -3.15 7.41
CA ALA A 56 4.60 -2.76 7.64
C ALA A 56 4.23 -2.72 9.14
N GLN A 57 4.77 -3.62 9.97
CA GLN A 57 4.57 -3.56 11.43
C GLN A 57 5.29 -2.36 12.05
N HIS A 58 6.51 -2.07 11.59
CA HIS A 58 7.28 -0.91 12.00
C HIS A 58 6.51 0.39 11.75
N LEU A 59 5.94 0.55 10.55
CA LEU A 59 5.08 1.69 10.21
C LEU A 59 3.85 1.82 11.13
N ARG A 60 3.18 0.70 11.47
CA ARG A 60 2.05 0.73 12.41
C ARG A 60 2.47 1.26 13.78
N PHE A 61 3.64 0.84 14.24
CA PHE A 61 4.15 1.21 15.55
C PHE A 61 4.57 2.68 15.59
N GLU A 62 5.44 3.10 14.67
CA GLU A 62 5.96 4.48 14.62
C GLU A 62 4.86 5.51 14.38
N ALA A 63 3.96 5.25 13.43
CA ALA A 63 2.84 6.15 13.16
C ALA A 63 1.66 5.97 14.15
N GLN A 64 1.77 5.06 15.12
CA GLN A 64 0.66 4.72 16.03
C GLN A 64 -0.68 4.50 15.30
N TYR A 65 -0.62 3.83 14.15
CA TYR A 65 -1.74 3.66 13.23
C TYR A 65 -1.95 2.19 12.89
N SER A 66 -2.96 1.56 13.48
CA SER A 66 -3.17 0.10 13.41
C SER A 66 -3.71 -0.41 12.07
N TYR A 67 -4.22 0.46 11.21
CA TYR A 67 -4.90 0.07 9.97
C TYR A 67 -3.99 -0.05 8.75
N VAL A 68 -2.67 0.08 8.91
CA VAL A 68 -1.72 -0.24 7.82
C VAL A 68 -1.92 -1.70 7.39
N ARG A 69 -1.90 -2.00 6.09
CA ARG A 69 -2.05 -3.36 5.52
C ARG A 69 -1.07 -3.56 4.38
N LEU A 70 -0.72 -4.82 4.12
CA LEU A 70 0.01 -5.22 2.92
C LEU A 70 -0.99 -5.79 1.93
N GLU A 71 -1.06 -5.17 0.76
CA GLU A 71 -1.93 -5.60 -0.35
C GLU A 71 -1.14 -5.57 -1.66
N SER A 72 -1.83 -5.81 -2.78
CA SER A 72 -1.25 -5.71 -4.11
C SER A 72 -2.09 -4.77 -4.96
N ALA A 73 -1.42 -3.91 -5.73
CA ALA A 73 -2.03 -3.07 -6.74
C ALA A 73 -1.90 -3.71 -8.12
N THR A 74 -2.87 -3.44 -8.99
CA THR A 74 -2.75 -3.82 -10.41
C THR A 74 -1.58 -3.08 -11.05
N ALA A 75 -0.81 -3.77 -11.89
CA ALA A 75 0.24 -3.18 -12.71
C ALA A 75 -0.15 -3.14 -14.21
N ASP A 76 -1.22 -3.84 -14.59
CA ASP A 76 -1.69 -3.90 -15.97
C ASP A 76 -2.30 -2.55 -16.35
N ASP A 77 -1.84 -1.97 -17.46
CA ASP A 77 -2.36 -0.75 -18.07
C ASP A 77 -2.53 0.46 -17.12
N VAL A 78 -1.72 0.53 -16.08
CA VAL A 78 -1.62 1.68 -15.17
C VAL A 78 -0.19 2.23 -15.18
N VAL A 79 -0.03 3.47 -14.71
CA VAL A 79 1.30 4.03 -14.48
C VAL A 79 1.92 3.32 -13.27
N ILE A 80 3.02 2.62 -13.50
CA ILE A 80 3.76 1.93 -12.43
C ILE A 80 4.74 2.93 -11.81
N PRO A 81 4.71 3.14 -10.48
CA PRO A 81 5.66 4.02 -9.82
C PRO A 81 7.11 3.55 -10.03
N PRO A 82 8.07 4.46 -10.21
CA PRO A 82 9.49 4.11 -10.22
C PRO A 82 9.89 3.35 -8.95
N GLY A 83 10.69 2.29 -9.09
CA GLY A 83 11.15 1.47 -7.95
C GLY A 83 10.17 0.38 -7.50
N ALA A 84 8.92 0.39 -7.97
CA ALA A 84 7.95 -0.66 -7.65
C ALA A 84 8.36 -2.01 -8.25
N LYS A 85 8.43 -3.06 -7.42
CA LYS A 85 8.72 -4.43 -7.86
C LYS A 85 7.47 -5.08 -8.44
N ILE A 86 7.48 -5.32 -9.76
CA ILE A 86 6.40 -6.02 -10.46
C ILE A 86 6.55 -7.53 -10.27
N LEU A 87 5.44 -8.19 -9.97
CA LEU A 87 5.31 -9.62 -9.74
C LEU A 87 4.15 -10.17 -10.58
N VAL A 88 4.24 -11.43 -10.97
CA VAL A 88 3.12 -12.16 -11.58
C VAL A 88 2.24 -12.69 -10.44
N GLY A 89 0.98 -12.23 -10.39
CA GLY A 89 0.00 -12.70 -9.41
C GLY A 89 -0.51 -14.11 -9.70
N PRO A 90 -1.26 -14.72 -8.76
CA PRO A 90 -1.78 -16.09 -8.92
C PRO A 90 -2.71 -16.29 -10.13
N THR A 91 -3.31 -15.20 -10.62
CA THR A 91 -4.19 -15.19 -11.79
C THR A 91 -3.46 -14.90 -13.10
N GLY A 92 -2.12 -14.76 -13.07
CA GLY A 92 -1.29 -14.38 -14.22
C GLY A 92 -1.22 -12.87 -14.48
N LYS A 93 -1.98 -12.05 -13.74
CA LYS A 93 -1.97 -10.59 -13.86
C LYS A 93 -0.72 -9.98 -13.24
N LEU A 94 -0.20 -8.91 -13.83
CA LEU A 94 0.92 -8.18 -13.25
C LEU A 94 0.41 -7.33 -12.09
N GLN A 95 1.14 -7.36 -10.99
CA GLN A 95 0.82 -6.64 -9.76
C GLN A 95 2.09 -6.22 -9.03
N PHE A 96 1.98 -5.24 -8.15
CA PHE A 96 3.08 -4.84 -7.26
C PHE A 96 2.59 -4.69 -5.82
N PRO A 97 3.43 -4.98 -4.81
CA PRO A 97 3.04 -4.86 -3.41
C PRO A 97 2.90 -3.39 -3.02
N ILE A 98 1.90 -3.12 -2.20
CA ILE A 98 1.61 -1.80 -1.64
C ILE A 98 1.36 -1.91 -0.13
N ILE A 99 1.70 -0.85 0.58
CA ILE A 99 1.40 -0.63 1.99
C ILE A 99 0.18 0.30 2.05
N VAL A 100 -0.99 -0.28 2.29
CA VAL A 100 -2.27 0.44 2.32
C VAL A 100 -2.49 1.08 3.69
N VAL A 101 -2.86 2.35 3.70
CA VAL A 101 -3.21 3.10 4.92
C VAL A 101 -4.66 3.53 4.94
N SER A 102 -5.34 3.60 3.79
CA SER A 102 -6.78 3.85 3.71
C SER A 102 -7.38 3.25 2.43
N ALA A 103 -8.70 3.24 2.36
CA ALA A 103 -9.44 2.85 1.17
C ALA A 103 -10.66 3.74 1.03
N TRP A 104 -11.11 3.95 -0.20
CA TRP A 104 -12.28 4.80 -0.49
C TRP A 104 -13.63 4.16 -0.11
N GLU A 105 -13.60 3.03 0.60
CA GLU A 105 -14.79 2.40 1.17
C GLU A 105 -15.23 3.14 2.43
N ARG A 106 -16.53 3.47 2.54
CA ARG A 106 -17.10 4.29 3.65
C ARG A 106 -16.60 3.90 5.04
N ARG A 107 -16.40 2.62 5.33
CA ARG A 107 -15.94 2.14 6.65
C ARG A 107 -14.47 2.43 6.90
N ILE A 108 -13.61 2.24 5.91
CA ILE A 108 -12.15 2.43 6.05
C ILE A 108 -11.81 3.92 5.99
N TRP A 109 -12.54 4.71 5.19
CA TRP A 109 -12.34 6.16 5.13
C TRP A 109 -12.60 6.88 6.46
N ASN A 110 -13.50 6.36 7.30
CA ASN A 110 -13.78 6.95 8.62
C ASN A 110 -12.59 6.83 9.59
N VAL A 111 -11.78 5.78 9.43
CA VAL A 111 -10.61 5.50 10.26
C VAL A 111 -9.29 5.92 9.61
N ARG A 112 -9.34 6.66 8.49
CA ARG A 112 -8.16 7.18 7.77
C ARG A 112 -7.16 7.89 8.69
N PRO A 113 -5.86 7.88 8.35
CA PRO A 113 -4.82 8.43 9.20
C PRO A 113 -4.97 9.96 9.35
N THR A 114 -4.40 10.47 10.43
CA THR A 114 -4.11 11.90 10.56
C THR A 114 -2.98 12.31 9.60
N LEU A 115 -2.82 13.61 9.35
CA LEU A 115 -1.72 14.09 8.52
C LEU A 115 -0.35 13.80 9.15
N GLU A 116 -0.21 13.99 10.46
CA GLU A 116 1.00 13.67 11.21
C GLU A 116 1.39 12.18 11.08
N GLN A 117 0.41 11.28 11.20
CA GLN A 117 0.65 9.85 11.00
C GLN A 117 1.10 9.53 9.56
N LEU A 118 0.55 10.25 8.58
CA LEU A 118 0.93 10.08 7.18
C LEU A 118 2.35 10.60 6.92
N GLU A 119 2.72 11.73 7.51
CA GLU A 119 4.06 12.31 7.46
C GLU A 119 5.11 11.36 8.05
N ILE A 120 4.86 10.77 9.22
CA ILE A 120 5.76 9.76 9.81
C ILE A 120 5.97 8.58 8.85
N MET A 121 4.89 8.07 8.25
CA MET A 121 5.01 6.96 7.29
C MET A 121 5.74 7.38 6.01
N GLN A 122 5.54 8.61 5.54
CA GLN A 122 6.23 9.17 4.38
C GLN A 122 7.74 9.35 4.64
N GLU A 123 8.13 9.81 5.82
CA GLU A 123 9.54 9.92 6.22
C GLU A 123 10.23 8.55 6.27
N ILE A 124 9.58 7.54 6.83
CA ILE A 124 10.12 6.17 6.92
C ILE A 124 10.19 5.50 5.56
N THR A 125 9.15 5.65 4.74
CA THR A 125 9.09 5.04 3.40
C THR A 125 9.95 5.79 2.39
N GLY A 126 10.21 7.08 2.61
CA GLY A 126 10.86 7.97 1.64
C GLY A 126 10.03 8.15 0.37
N MET A 127 8.71 7.99 0.43
CA MET A 127 7.81 7.97 -0.73
C MET A 127 6.56 8.80 -0.49
N GLU A 128 6.06 9.44 -1.55
CA GLU A 128 4.74 10.06 -1.52
C GLU A 128 3.64 8.99 -1.58
N PRO A 129 2.59 9.12 -0.76
CA PRO A 129 1.44 8.23 -0.84
C PRO A 129 0.51 8.59 -2.01
N ASP A 130 -0.03 7.57 -2.68
CA ASP A 130 -0.93 7.74 -3.82
C ASP A 130 -2.09 6.74 -3.80
N TRP A 131 -3.03 6.92 -4.72
CA TRP A 131 -4.16 6.05 -4.97
C TRP A 131 -3.79 4.93 -5.94
N TYR A 132 -4.05 3.70 -5.51
CA TYR A 132 -3.87 2.48 -6.29
C TYR A 132 -5.21 1.76 -6.48
N ILE A 133 -5.27 0.93 -7.51
CA ILE A 133 -6.40 0.05 -7.77
C ILE A 133 -6.01 -1.33 -7.23
N ASP A 134 -6.74 -1.82 -6.23
CA ASP A 134 -6.51 -3.14 -5.64
C ASP A 134 -6.72 -4.24 -6.70
N VAL A 135 -5.86 -5.25 -6.67
CA VAL A 135 -6.01 -6.45 -7.50
C VAL A 135 -7.27 -7.24 -7.12
N ASN A 136 -7.71 -7.14 -5.86
CA ASN A 136 -8.89 -7.86 -5.38
C ASN A 136 -10.18 -7.08 -5.67
N SER A 137 -11.00 -7.60 -6.58
CA SER A 137 -12.46 -7.39 -6.56
C SER A 137 -13.20 -8.29 -7.55
N PRO A 138 -14.44 -8.67 -7.20
CA PRO A 138 -14.76 -9.62 -6.14
C PRO A 138 -14.41 -11.05 -6.57
N ARG A 139 -14.45 -12.00 -5.63
CA ARG A 139 -14.66 -13.41 -5.98
C ARG A 139 -15.86 -13.49 -6.94
N VAL A 140 -15.62 -13.90 -8.17
CA VAL A 140 -16.69 -14.53 -8.97
C VAL A 140 -16.97 -15.87 -8.32
N THR A 141 -18.22 -16.08 -7.87
CA THR A 141 -19.08 -17.29 -7.97
C THR A 141 -20.08 -17.30 -6.80
N TYR A 142 -21.38 -17.59 -6.94
CA TYR A 142 -22.10 -18.42 -7.92
C TYR A 142 -23.43 -17.80 -8.37
N ASP A 143 -23.88 -18.21 -9.55
CA ASP A 143 -25.25 -18.11 -10.04
C ASP A 143 -26.28 -18.59 -9.00
N GLY A 144 -27.41 -17.88 -8.94
CA GLY A 144 -28.65 -18.31 -8.31
C GLY A 144 -29.81 -17.79 -9.13
#